data_AF-A0A7X6Y6L2-F1
#
_entry.id   AF-A0A7X6Y6L2-F1
#
_cell.length_a   1.000
_cell.length_b   1.000
_cell.length_c   1.000
_cell.angle_alpha   90.00
_cell.angle_beta   90.00
_cell.angle_gamma   90.00
#
_symmetry.space_group_name_H-M   'P 1'
#
loop_
_entity.id
_entity.type
_entity.pdbx_description
1 polymer ?
#
loop_
_entity_poly.entity_id
_entity_poly.type
_entity_poly.pdbx_seq_one_letter_code
_entity_poly.pdbx_strand_id
1 'polypeptide(L)'
;MENRQFRTYRRRSVTRRSGYKASGEKTGGECIILNADAYLTRQSVENFLFFRERIELTELFESNQGILAFGGYIYSQKDIKRVHFRLSYSFGGRLCSYEKIFYRPLKVNDWDCLGFHKELSLDMDKVVTDVKLVLSIETEPDNFLQFIGFDFDGINHDYYKSLEAQSFFYKKTMMHVPHIYYLNTLLPFQHYLVEDDKQILEGDEVVLKSCNRCNRYLPININNEVGTLGFSLHCKKKAPCTHSIFKSYKIDNFDELEDSVKQSHYIKDNRVVTYYGHQLECKACKKFFVNAPLNPMRNSQQFREDSLRRRATEVLVNTLLKKDLVHHEFRKKNKREFSEYIWKKFDGRCFKCGKKLELDEMHLDHTMPLAYLYRLDETATCLCSVHNSQKRDHFPVEFYDEKELIRLSEITGLSLEVLKSTRPNSKVVNLLIQNVTWFFDDFLSSPEYQKVRDGRLTADKIYASLVRVIGNVDLVSEYRKVNNKNPTTITIDGV
;
A
#
# COMPACT_ATOMS: atom_id res chain seq x y z
N MET A 1 4.00 -46.97 4.87
CA MET A 1 2.93 -46.26 4.15
C MET A 1 3.54 -45.00 3.53
N GLU A 2 3.44 -44.84 2.22
CA GLU A 2 3.97 -43.66 1.52
C GLU A 2 3.35 -42.37 2.05
N ASN A 3 4.20 -41.39 2.34
CA ASN A 3 3.79 -40.10 2.89
C ASN A 3 3.16 -39.23 1.78
N ARG A 4 1.88 -39.48 1.47
CA ARG A 4 1.14 -38.70 0.45
C ARG A 4 0.88 -37.29 0.98
N GLN A 5 1.25 -36.26 0.23
CA GLN A 5 1.12 -34.87 0.67
C GLN A 5 -0.15 -34.22 0.11
N PHE A 6 -0.62 -33.16 0.79
CA PHE A 6 -1.70 -32.32 0.28
C PHE A 6 -1.31 -31.70 -1.05
N ARG A 7 -2.19 -31.83 -2.06
CA ARG A 7 -1.97 -31.22 -3.37
C ARG A 7 -2.25 -29.73 -3.26
N THR A 8 -1.20 -28.90 -3.29
CA THR A 8 -1.42 -27.46 -3.45
C THR A 8 -2.14 -27.23 -4.78
N TYR A 9 -3.30 -26.57 -4.73
CA TYR A 9 -4.12 -26.35 -5.92
C TYR A 9 -3.28 -25.69 -7.02
N ARG A 10 -3.39 -26.20 -8.25
CA ARG A 10 -2.68 -25.63 -9.40
C ARG A 10 -3.13 -24.18 -9.56
N ARG A 11 -2.18 -23.22 -9.52
CA ARG A 11 -2.49 -21.81 -9.82
C ARG A 11 -3.19 -21.75 -11.17
N ARG A 12 -4.15 -20.83 -11.32
CA ARG A 12 -4.91 -20.71 -12.56
C ARG A 12 -3.86 -20.55 -13.64
N SER A 13 -4.00 -21.26 -14.75
CA SER A 13 -3.46 -20.69 -15.98
C SER A 13 -4.13 -19.33 -16.06
N VAL A 14 -3.35 -18.27 -15.87
CA VAL A 14 -3.83 -16.91 -16.13
C VAL A 14 -4.46 -17.01 -17.51
N THR A 15 -5.79 -16.87 -17.60
CA THR A 15 -6.39 -16.47 -18.86
C THR A 15 -5.60 -15.23 -19.22
N ARG A 16 -4.70 -15.37 -20.19
CA ARG A 16 -3.78 -14.31 -20.64
C ARG A 16 -4.62 -13.25 -21.34
N ARG A 17 -5.47 -12.57 -20.59
CA ARG A 17 -5.65 -11.14 -20.77
C ARG A 17 -4.83 -10.55 -19.65
N SER A 18 -3.52 -10.47 -19.90
CA SER A 18 -2.70 -9.53 -19.14
C SER A 18 -3.48 -8.22 -19.11
N GLY A 19 -3.46 -7.48 -18.01
CA GLY A 19 -3.69 -6.04 -18.12
C GLY A 19 -2.81 -5.47 -19.25
N TYR A 20 -3.14 -4.26 -19.72
CA TYR A 20 -2.45 -3.60 -20.84
C TYR A 20 -0.98 -4.00 -20.96
N LYS A 21 -0.55 -4.43 -22.16
CA LYS A 21 0.76 -5.05 -22.41
C LYS A 21 1.90 -4.22 -21.81
N ALA A 22 3.00 -4.87 -21.46
CA ALA A 22 4.21 -4.14 -21.12
C ALA A 22 4.56 -3.25 -22.32
N SER A 23 5.12 -2.07 -22.07
CA SER A 23 5.50 -1.16 -23.16
C SER A 23 6.42 -1.84 -24.17
N GLY A 24 7.27 -2.75 -23.69
CA GLY A 24 8.28 -3.46 -24.47
C GLY A 24 9.64 -2.76 -24.46
N GLU A 25 9.71 -1.50 -24.04
CA GLU A 25 10.94 -0.71 -24.00
C GLU A 25 11.78 -0.97 -22.74
N LYS A 26 11.13 -1.06 -21.57
CA LYS A 26 11.80 -1.36 -20.29
C LYS A 26 11.21 -2.60 -19.65
N THR A 27 12.06 -3.43 -19.06
CA THR A 27 11.62 -4.66 -18.39
C THR A 27 11.14 -4.39 -16.96
N GLY A 28 11.52 -3.24 -16.39
CA GLY A 28 11.37 -2.92 -14.98
C GLY A 28 12.53 -3.47 -14.15
N GLY A 29 13.57 -4.01 -14.80
CA GLY A 29 14.83 -4.48 -14.22
C GLY A 29 15.98 -3.48 -14.41
N GLU A 30 15.66 -2.24 -14.78
CA GLU A 30 16.59 -1.15 -15.02
C GLU A 30 16.37 -0.01 -14.00
N CYS A 31 17.41 0.77 -13.72
CA CYS A 31 17.36 1.99 -12.93
C CYS A 31 18.36 3.02 -13.44
N ILE A 32 18.23 4.25 -12.98
CA ILE A 32 19.26 5.28 -13.02
C ILE A 32 19.52 5.79 -11.61
N ILE A 33 20.64 6.45 -11.40
CA ILE A 33 20.98 7.13 -10.14
C ILE A 33 21.21 8.60 -10.45
N LEU A 34 20.53 9.48 -9.74
CA LEU A 34 20.64 10.94 -9.87
C LEU A 34 20.83 11.57 -8.51
N ASN A 35 21.56 12.68 -8.42
CA ASN A 35 21.64 13.47 -7.20
C ASN A 35 20.36 14.30 -7.03
N ALA A 36 19.89 14.40 -5.80
CA ALA A 36 18.79 15.31 -5.46
C ALA A 36 19.26 16.77 -5.50
N ASP A 37 18.32 17.70 -5.64
CA ASP A 37 18.58 19.11 -5.37
C ASP A 37 18.41 19.37 -3.88
N ALA A 38 19.42 19.95 -3.21
CA ALA A 38 19.42 20.20 -1.78
C ALA A 38 19.33 21.69 -1.43
N TYR A 39 18.73 22.00 -0.29
CA TYR A 39 18.65 23.35 0.24
C TYR A 39 18.70 23.35 1.76
N LEU A 40 19.59 24.18 2.31
CA LEU A 40 19.68 24.43 3.74
C LEU A 40 18.76 25.60 4.10
N THR A 41 17.73 25.34 4.91
CA THR A 41 16.80 26.39 5.32
C THR A 41 17.50 27.46 6.17
N ARG A 42 17.19 28.72 5.89
CA ARG A 42 17.69 29.90 6.61
C ARG A 42 16.63 30.48 7.54
N GLN A 43 15.37 30.22 7.24
CA GLN A 43 14.20 30.77 7.92
C GLN A 43 13.27 29.64 8.35
N SER A 44 12.32 29.98 9.23
CA SER A 44 11.29 29.04 9.68
C SER A 44 10.25 28.73 8.61
N VAL A 45 10.13 29.57 7.59
CA VAL A 45 9.27 29.36 6.42
C VAL A 45 10.06 29.67 5.16
N GLU A 46 10.26 28.66 4.34
CA GLU A 46 10.97 28.78 3.06
C GLU A 46 9.98 28.76 1.91
N ASN A 47 10.14 29.70 0.97
CA ASN A 47 9.26 29.85 -0.18
C ASN A 47 10.01 29.57 -1.47
N PHE A 48 9.50 28.65 -2.28
CA PHE A 48 10.00 28.34 -3.61
C PHE A 48 8.94 28.76 -4.63
N LEU A 49 9.28 29.69 -5.51
CA LEU A 49 8.40 30.20 -6.56
C LEU A 49 8.71 29.50 -7.88
N PHE A 50 7.72 28.82 -8.44
CA PHE A 50 7.78 28.22 -9.76
C PHE A 50 6.95 29.02 -10.74
N PHE A 51 7.41 29.12 -11.99
CA PHE A 51 6.71 29.83 -13.05
C PHE A 51 6.66 29.03 -14.34
N ARG A 52 5.48 29.04 -14.96
CA ARG A 52 5.30 28.63 -16.35
C ARG A 52 4.44 29.65 -17.07
N GLU A 53 4.95 30.14 -18.20
CA GLU A 53 4.22 31.10 -19.04
C GLU A 53 2.92 30.49 -19.58
N ARG A 54 2.98 29.22 -19.99
CA ARG A 54 1.87 28.53 -20.66
C ARG A 54 1.85 27.03 -20.34
N ILE A 55 0.64 26.52 -20.07
CA ILE A 55 0.34 25.10 -19.87
C ILE A 55 -0.90 24.76 -20.69
N GLU A 56 -0.79 23.76 -21.57
CA GLU A 56 -1.91 23.26 -22.36
C GLU A 56 -2.60 22.11 -21.62
N LEU A 57 -3.92 22.23 -21.45
CA LEU A 57 -4.71 21.22 -20.79
C LEU A 57 -5.26 20.23 -21.81
N THR A 58 -5.14 18.95 -21.49
CA THR A 58 -5.79 17.87 -22.22
C THR A 58 -7.13 17.56 -21.57
N GLU A 59 -8.15 17.27 -22.38
CA GLU A 59 -9.41 16.74 -21.87
C GLU A 59 -9.21 15.36 -21.25
N LEU A 60 -9.63 15.23 -20.00
CA LEU A 60 -9.60 14.00 -19.23
C LEU A 60 -11.03 13.54 -18.98
N PHE A 61 -11.17 12.22 -18.87
CA PHE A 61 -12.34 11.50 -18.42
C PHE A 61 -13.60 11.66 -19.28
N GLU A 62 -13.47 12.15 -20.52
CA GLU A 62 -14.61 12.55 -21.38
C GLU A 62 -15.56 13.49 -20.64
N SER A 63 -15.04 14.30 -19.72
CA SER A 63 -15.81 15.16 -18.83
C SER A 63 -15.57 16.64 -19.06
N ASN A 64 -14.90 17.01 -20.17
CA ASN A 64 -14.50 18.38 -20.46
C ASN A 64 -13.68 19.03 -19.32
N GLN A 65 -12.83 18.23 -18.66
CA GLN A 65 -11.99 18.67 -17.55
C GLN A 65 -10.51 18.53 -17.89
N GLY A 66 -9.73 19.56 -17.56
CA GLY A 66 -8.28 19.51 -17.51
C GLY A 66 -7.80 19.45 -16.07
N ILE A 67 -6.59 18.89 -15.85
CA ILE A 67 -5.97 18.88 -14.53
C ILE A 67 -4.58 19.49 -14.62
N LEU A 68 -4.36 20.53 -13.83
CA LEU A 68 -3.02 21.07 -13.55
C LEU A 68 -2.46 20.37 -12.30
N ALA A 69 -1.23 19.87 -12.35
CA ALA A 69 -0.63 19.09 -11.27
C ALA A 69 0.81 19.50 -10.98
N PHE A 70 1.17 19.44 -9.70
CA PHE A 70 2.53 19.64 -9.22
C PHE A 70 2.88 18.53 -8.23
N GLY A 71 4.09 18.01 -8.28
CA GLY A 71 4.57 17.12 -7.24
C GLY A 71 5.89 16.44 -7.53
N GLY A 72 6.46 15.87 -6.48
CA GLY A 72 7.75 15.20 -6.48
C GLY A 72 7.99 14.53 -5.12
N TYR A 73 9.26 14.33 -4.78
CA TYR A 73 9.68 13.63 -3.58
C TYR A 73 10.59 14.53 -2.76
N ILE A 74 10.33 14.59 -1.45
CA ILE A 74 11.06 15.45 -0.52
C ILE A 74 11.69 14.60 0.58
N TYR A 75 12.93 14.90 0.90
CA TYR A 75 13.63 14.44 2.10
C TYR A 75 13.80 15.61 3.06
N SER A 76 13.72 15.34 4.36
CA SER A 76 13.91 16.36 5.40
C SER A 76 14.67 15.78 6.58
N GLN A 77 15.73 16.46 7.03
CA GLN A 77 16.50 16.06 8.19
C GLN A 77 15.80 16.39 9.52
N LYS A 78 14.97 17.44 9.53
CA LYS A 78 14.15 17.86 10.68
C LYS A 78 12.65 17.75 10.38
N ASP A 79 11.83 18.00 11.38
CA ASP A 79 10.37 17.96 11.22
C ASP A 79 9.86 19.10 10.32
N ILE A 80 8.90 18.79 9.45
CA ILE A 80 8.18 19.77 8.63
C ILE A 80 6.79 19.91 9.22
N LYS A 81 6.54 21.08 9.82
CA LYS A 81 5.28 21.38 10.51
C LYS A 81 4.13 21.54 9.52
N ARG A 82 4.41 22.17 8.37
CA ARG A 82 3.39 22.49 7.37
C ARG A 82 4.02 22.64 5.99
N VAL A 83 3.29 22.16 4.98
CA VAL A 83 3.57 22.49 3.57
C VAL A 83 2.34 23.17 2.97
N HIS A 84 2.54 24.32 2.32
CA HIS A 84 1.47 25.13 1.73
C HIS A 84 1.78 25.43 0.27
N PHE A 85 0.84 25.10 -0.60
CA PHE A 85 0.87 25.44 -2.02
C PHE A 85 -0.06 26.62 -2.26
N ARG A 86 0.44 27.66 -2.90
CA ARG A 86 -0.35 28.78 -3.41
C ARG A 86 -0.14 28.89 -4.90
N LEU A 87 -1.20 28.62 -5.65
CA LEU A 87 -1.22 28.63 -7.10
C LEU A 87 -2.00 29.85 -7.57
N SER A 88 -1.43 30.63 -8.49
CA SER A 88 -2.14 31.69 -9.23
C SER A 88 -1.88 31.56 -10.72
N TYR A 89 -2.87 31.90 -11.54
CA TYR A 89 -2.82 31.71 -12.98
C TYR A 89 -3.92 32.52 -13.68
N SER A 90 -3.75 32.75 -14.98
CA SER A 90 -4.79 33.28 -15.87
C SER A 90 -5.45 32.14 -16.65
N PHE A 91 -6.79 32.13 -16.71
CA PHE A 91 -7.57 31.11 -17.41
C PHE A 91 -8.90 31.68 -17.90
N GLY A 92 -9.17 31.58 -19.21
CA GLY A 92 -10.37 32.15 -19.83
C GLY A 92 -10.51 33.66 -19.60
N GLY A 93 -9.39 34.39 -19.65
CA GLY A 93 -9.33 35.84 -19.41
C GLY A 93 -9.52 36.27 -17.95
N ARG A 94 -9.51 35.33 -16.99
CA ARG A 94 -9.67 35.63 -15.56
C ARG A 94 -8.43 35.26 -14.79
N LEU A 95 -8.06 36.12 -13.83
CA LEU A 95 -7.08 35.76 -12.80
C LEU A 95 -7.74 34.81 -11.79
N CYS A 96 -7.10 33.67 -11.54
CA CYS A 96 -7.54 32.65 -10.63
C CYS A 96 -6.47 32.37 -9.58
N SER A 97 -6.90 31.91 -8.41
CA SER A 97 -6.02 31.43 -7.35
C SER A 97 -6.56 30.17 -6.69
N TYR A 98 -5.66 29.38 -6.14
CA TYR A 98 -5.98 28.15 -5.43
C TYR A 98 -4.92 27.89 -4.36
N GLU A 99 -5.35 27.40 -3.20
CA GLU A 99 -4.44 27.06 -2.11
C GLU A 99 -4.68 25.65 -1.58
N LYS A 100 -3.60 24.99 -1.20
CA LYS A 100 -3.63 23.67 -0.55
C LYS A 100 -2.64 23.59 0.59
N ILE A 101 -3.12 23.29 1.78
CA ILE A 101 -2.29 23.10 2.97
C ILE A 101 -2.24 21.62 3.33
N PHE A 102 -1.04 21.13 3.62
CA PHE A 102 -0.76 19.81 4.15
C PHE A 102 -0.27 19.93 5.60
N TYR A 103 -1.03 19.30 6.50
CA TYR A 103 -0.69 19.15 7.91
C TYR A 103 -0.21 17.73 8.24
N ARG A 104 -0.03 16.88 7.22
CA ARG A 104 0.42 15.52 7.43
C ARG A 104 1.91 15.59 7.83
N PRO A 105 2.31 14.94 8.93
CA PRO A 105 3.72 14.86 9.28
C PRO A 105 4.45 14.13 8.16
N LEU A 106 5.44 14.82 7.59
CA LEU A 106 6.46 14.21 6.76
C LEU A 106 7.46 13.53 7.69
N LYS A 107 8.07 12.45 7.23
CA LYS A 107 9.01 11.68 8.02
C LYS A 107 10.32 12.43 8.11
N VAL A 108 10.89 12.40 9.30
CA VAL A 108 12.22 12.92 9.59
C VAL A 108 13.26 11.89 9.17
N ASN A 109 14.33 12.35 8.51
CA ASN A 109 15.40 11.53 7.95
C ASN A 109 14.91 10.44 6.98
N ASP A 110 13.86 10.72 6.21
CA ASP A 110 13.33 9.79 5.22
C ASP A 110 12.66 10.55 4.06
N TRP A 111 12.46 9.84 2.95
CA TRP A 111 11.76 10.36 1.77
C TRP A 111 10.24 10.26 1.92
N ASP A 112 9.56 11.31 1.45
CA ASP A 112 8.11 11.36 1.33
C ASP A 112 7.64 11.86 -0.04
N CYS A 113 6.40 11.50 -0.34
CA CYS A 113 5.71 11.92 -1.55
C CYS A 113 4.98 13.23 -1.29
N LEU A 114 5.17 14.22 -2.16
CA LEU A 114 4.55 15.54 -2.05
C LEU A 114 3.91 15.94 -3.39
N GLY A 115 2.75 16.60 -3.32
CA GLY A 115 2.11 17.15 -4.52
C GLY A 115 0.62 17.40 -4.36
N PHE A 116 0.04 18.11 -5.33
CA PHE A 116 -1.38 18.40 -5.42
C PHE A 116 -1.79 18.54 -6.89
N HIS A 117 -3.09 18.65 -7.12
CA HIS A 117 -3.62 18.99 -8.44
C HIS A 117 -4.85 19.89 -8.30
N LYS A 118 -5.15 20.60 -9.37
CA LYS A 118 -6.33 21.45 -9.52
C LYS A 118 -7.04 21.09 -10.82
N GLU A 119 -8.31 20.73 -10.69
CA GLU A 119 -9.22 20.53 -11.82
C GLU A 119 -9.76 21.86 -12.33
N LEU A 120 -9.84 21.96 -13.66
CA LEU A 120 -10.26 23.12 -14.42
C LEU A 120 -11.28 22.66 -15.47
N SER A 121 -12.39 23.41 -15.65
CA SER A 121 -13.32 23.15 -16.75
C SER A 121 -12.73 23.71 -18.06
N LEU A 122 -12.71 22.89 -19.10
CA LEU A 122 -12.24 23.29 -20.42
C LEU A 122 -13.27 24.11 -21.21
N ASP A 123 -14.48 24.33 -20.66
CA ASP A 123 -15.45 25.28 -21.21
C ASP A 123 -14.92 26.72 -21.20
N MET A 124 -14.03 27.04 -20.24
CA MET A 124 -13.47 28.37 -20.07
C MET A 124 -12.34 28.63 -21.06
N ASP A 125 -11.39 27.70 -21.14
CA ASP A 125 -10.21 27.74 -22.02
C ASP A 125 -9.54 26.36 -22.01
N LYS A 126 -8.62 26.11 -22.96
CA LYS A 126 -7.72 24.94 -22.95
C LYS A 126 -6.30 25.29 -22.54
N VAL A 127 -5.99 26.58 -22.44
CA VAL A 127 -4.65 27.06 -22.10
C VAL A 127 -4.71 27.83 -20.79
N VAL A 128 -3.81 27.48 -19.88
CA VAL A 128 -3.55 28.24 -18.66
C VAL A 128 -2.29 29.06 -18.88
N THR A 129 -2.31 30.36 -18.60
CA THR A 129 -1.13 31.23 -18.71
C THR A 129 -0.73 31.83 -17.37
N ASP A 130 0.47 32.40 -17.31
CA ASP A 130 0.98 33.13 -16.16
C ASP A 130 0.95 32.31 -14.85
N VAL A 131 1.28 31.02 -14.97
CA VAL A 131 1.08 30.04 -13.92
C VAL A 131 2.20 30.16 -12.90
N LYS A 132 1.87 30.67 -11.72
CA LYS A 132 2.78 30.86 -10.58
C LYS A 132 2.40 29.93 -9.45
N LEU A 133 3.36 29.15 -8.98
CA LEU A 133 3.19 28.28 -7.82
C LEU A 133 4.20 28.64 -6.74
N VAL A 134 3.72 29.00 -5.56
CA VAL A 134 4.56 29.14 -4.36
C VAL A 134 4.41 27.89 -3.50
N LEU A 135 5.51 27.16 -3.34
CA LEU A 135 5.66 26.10 -2.34
C LEU A 135 6.28 26.71 -1.08
N SER A 136 5.51 26.79 0.00
CA SER A 136 5.96 27.24 1.31
C SER A 136 6.15 26.04 2.24
N ILE A 137 7.34 25.90 2.81
CA ILE A 137 7.70 24.82 3.74
C ILE A 137 8.01 25.44 5.10
N GLU A 138 7.22 25.09 6.11
CA GLU A 138 7.43 25.51 7.49
C GLU A 138 8.19 24.44 8.27
N THR A 139 9.40 24.78 8.69
CA THR A 139 10.32 23.87 9.39
C THR A 139 11.26 24.68 10.28
N GLU A 140 12.12 24.01 11.03
CA GLU A 140 13.16 24.69 11.80
C GLU A 140 14.25 25.22 10.86
N PRO A 141 14.87 26.37 11.17
CA PRO A 141 16.08 26.82 10.47
C PRO A 141 17.19 25.76 10.52
N ASP A 142 18.12 25.83 9.56
CA ASP A 142 19.21 24.87 9.37
C ASP A 142 18.70 23.43 9.17
N ASN A 143 17.52 23.28 8.57
CA ASN A 143 17.03 21.98 8.11
C ASN A 143 17.57 21.72 6.70
N PHE A 144 18.13 20.54 6.50
CA PHE A 144 18.57 20.09 5.19
C PHE A 144 17.39 19.43 4.46
N LEU A 145 16.88 20.14 3.46
CA LEU A 145 15.83 19.66 2.56
C LEU A 145 16.45 19.14 1.27
N GLN A 146 15.90 18.06 0.73
CA GLN A 146 16.28 17.58 -0.60
C GLN A 146 15.04 17.28 -1.44
N PHE A 147 15.16 17.50 -2.74
CA PHE A 147 14.05 17.46 -3.70
C PHE A 147 14.45 16.62 -4.90
N ILE A 148 13.56 15.74 -5.35
CA ILE A 148 13.78 15.00 -6.59
C ILE A 148 12.47 14.69 -7.32
N GLY A 149 12.55 14.69 -8.65
CA GLY A 149 11.44 14.34 -9.54
C GLY A 149 10.24 15.27 -9.41
N PHE A 150 10.50 16.56 -9.20
CA PHE A 150 9.47 17.60 -9.21
C PHE A 150 9.22 18.07 -10.64
N ASP A 151 7.95 18.17 -10.97
CA ASP A 151 7.48 18.72 -12.24
C ASP A 151 6.14 19.43 -12.00
N PHE A 152 5.82 20.34 -12.92
CA PHE A 152 4.66 21.19 -12.89
C PHE A 152 4.03 21.26 -14.28
N ASP A 153 2.95 20.51 -14.52
CA ASP A 153 2.31 20.48 -15.84
C ASP A 153 0.83 20.10 -15.79
N GLY A 154 0.16 20.21 -16.93
CA GLY A 154 -1.11 19.59 -17.21
C GLY A 154 -0.96 18.06 -17.31
N ILE A 155 -1.88 17.32 -16.69
CA ILE A 155 -1.96 15.88 -16.88
C ILE A 155 -2.46 15.61 -18.31
N ASN A 156 -1.70 14.82 -19.07
CA ASN A 156 -1.99 14.54 -20.48
C ASN A 156 -1.90 13.05 -20.86
N HIS A 157 -1.70 12.17 -19.87
CA HIS A 157 -1.48 10.75 -20.13
C HIS A 157 -2.73 10.08 -20.73
N ASP A 158 -2.59 9.40 -21.87
CA ASP A 158 -3.70 8.86 -22.67
C ASP A 158 -4.73 8.04 -21.91
N TYR A 159 -4.29 7.23 -20.92
CA TYR A 159 -5.19 6.48 -20.04
C TYR A 159 -6.30 7.33 -19.40
N TYR A 160 -6.01 8.60 -19.09
CA TYR A 160 -7.00 9.47 -18.45
C TYR A 160 -8.02 10.03 -19.40
N LYS A 161 -7.94 9.78 -20.70
CA LYS A 161 -8.92 10.27 -21.67
C LYS A 161 -10.27 9.54 -21.59
N SER A 162 -10.35 8.34 -21.01
CA SER A 162 -11.59 7.56 -20.95
C SER A 162 -12.41 7.79 -19.67
N LEU A 163 -13.74 7.66 -19.78
CA LEU A 163 -14.67 7.83 -18.65
C LEU A 163 -14.40 6.85 -17.50
N GLU A 164 -14.01 5.60 -17.79
CA GLU A 164 -13.75 4.62 -16.73
C GLU A 164 -12.58 5.03 -15.83
N ALA A 165 -11.60 5.73 -16.39
CA ALA A 165 -10.41 6.17 -15.69
C ALA A 165 -10.73 7.13 -14.54
N GLN A 166 -11.83 7.89 -14.65
CA GLN A 166 -12.28 8.86 -13.66
C GLN A 166 -12.47 8.23 -12.27
N SER A 167 -13.28 7.17 -12.21
CA SER A 167 -13.60 6.47 -10.96
C SER A 167 -12.34 5.91 -10.28
N PHE A 168 -11.38 5.42 -11.08
CA PHE A 168 -10.11 4.94 -10.57
C PHE A 168 -9.22 6.09 -10.13
N PHE A 169 -9.17 7.20 -10.88
CA PHE A 169 -8.33 8.35 -10.54
C PHE A 169 -8.64 8.85 -9.13
N TYR A 170 -9.92 9.18 -8.86
CA TYR A 170 -10.39 9.71 -7.57
C TYR A 170 -10.34 8.69 -6.43
N LYS A 171 -10.41 7.39 -6.73
CA LYS A 171 -10.32 6.36 -5.69
C LYS A 171 -8.90 6.31 -5.13
N LYS A 172 -8.75 6.77 -3.89
CA LYS A 172 -7.49 6.71 -3.12
C LYS A 172 -6.34 7.51 -3.77
N THR A 173 -6.65 8.56 -4.53
CA THR A 173 -5.68 9.39 -5.30
C THR A 173 -4.47 9.80 -4.48
N MET A 174 -4.70 10.31 -3.27
CA MET A 174 -3.65 10.83 -2.39
C MET A 174 -2.58 9.80 -2.02
N MET A 175 -2.89 8.51 -2.02
CA MET A 175 -1.88 7.45 -1.79
C MET A 175 -0.96 7.21 -3.00
N HIS A 176 -1.31 7.78 -4.14
CA HIS A 176 -0.59 7.62 -5.40
C HIS A 176 0.01 8.93 -5.93
N VAL A 177 -0.14 10.04 -5.21
CA VAL A 177 0.59 11.29 -5.50
C VAL A 177 2.06 11.10 -5.10
N PRO A 178 3.03 11.59 -5.89
CA PRO A 178 2.86 12.31 -7.17
C PRO A 178 2.80 11.40 -8.41
N HIS A 179 3.20 10.12 -8.31
CA HIS A 179 3.40 9.26 -9.49
C HIS A 179 2.13 9.01 -10.32
N ILE A 180 0.93 9.25 -9.78
CA ILE A 180 -0.35 9.24 -10.49
C ILE A 180 -0.44 10.30 -11.59
N TYR A 181 0.31 11.39 -11.52
CA TYR A 181 0.20 12.48 -12.49
C TYR A 181 0.88 12.20 -13.82
N TYR A 182 1.73 11.17 -13.89
CA TYR A 182 2.54 10.87 -15.07
C TYR A 182 3.51 11.97 -15.51
N LEU A 183 3.77 12.94 -14.63
CA LEU A 183 4.77 13.98 -14.79
C LEU A 183 6.20 13.42 -14.96
N ASN A 184 7.07 14.26 -15.52
CA ASN A 184 8.46 13.97 -15.82
C ASN A 184 9.34 14.04 -14.56
N THR A 185 9.68 12.86 -14.04
CA THR A 185 10.48 12.72 -12.82
C THR A 185 11.98 12.87 -13.01
N LEU A 186 12.43 13.21 -14.22
CA LEU A 186 13.85 13.46 -14.52
C LEU A 186 14.21 14.95 -14.52
N LEU A 187 13.23 15.84 -14.39
CA LEU A 187 13.51 17.27 -14.29
C LEU A 187 14.17 17.58 -12.94
N PRO A 188 15.23 18.42 -12.93
CA PRO A 188 15.74 18.96 -11.68
C PRO A 188 14.67 19.84 -11.02
N PHE A 189 14.70 19.94 -9.70
CA PHE A 189 13.78 20.79 -8.92
C PHE A 189 13.80 22.24 -9.40
N GLN A 190 14.97 22.70 -9.84
CA GLN A 190 15.19 24.06 -10.31
C GLN A 190 14.57 24.36 -11.68
N HIS A 191 14.10 23.35 -12.43
CA HIS A 191 13.73 23.50 -13.84
C HIS A 191 12.69 24.60 -14.12
N TYR A 192 11.71 24.76 -13.22
CA TYR A 192 10.71 25.84 -13.31
C TYR A 192 10.83 26.87 -12.18
N LEU A 193 11.89 26.78 -11.37
CA LEU A 193 12.09 27.70 -10.26
C LEU A 193 12.45 29.07 -10.84
N VAL A 194 11.72 30.10 -10.41
CA VAL A 194 12.09 31.49 -10.72
C VAL A 194 13.35 31.78 -9.93
N GLU A 195 14.37 32.32 -10.62
CA GLU A 195 15.63 32.72 -10.00
C GLU A 195 15.36 33.50 -8.71
N ASP A 196 15.87 32.95 -7.62
CA ASP A 196 15.79 33.46 -6.27
C ASP A 196 17.21 33.40 -5.71
N ASP A 197 17.56 34.18 -4.69
CA ASP A 197 18.88 34.18 -4.05
C ASP A 197 19.16 32.88 -3.25
N LYS A 198 18.39 31.82 -3.55
CA LYS A 198 18.47 30.49 -2.96
C LYS A 198 19.55 29.70 -3.66
N GLN A 199 20.61 29.44 -2.90
CA GLN A 199 21.68 28.55 -3.32
C GLN A 199 21.22 27.09 -3.18
N ILE A 200 20.77 26.51 -4.30
CA ILE A 200 20.51 25.08 -4.38
C ILE A 200 21.85 24.35 -4.53
N LEU A 201 22.05 23.35 -3.68
CA LEU A 201 23.24 22.54 -3.61
C LEU A 201 22.95 21.17 -4.24
N GLU A 202 24.01 20.44 -4.55
CA GLU A 202 23.88 19.02 -4.85
C GLU A 202 23.58 18.24 -3.56
N GLY A 203 22.56 17.38 -3.61
CA GLY A 203 22.12 16.52 -2.51
C GLY A 203 22.58 15.08 -2.66
N ASP A 204 21.98 14.21 -1.85
CA ASP A 204 22.28 12.79 -1.83
C ASP A 204 21.84 12.10 -3.12
N GLU A 205 22.47 10.98 -3.43
CA GLU A 205 22.12 10.18 -4.57
C GLU A 205 20.81 9.39 -4.34
N VAL A 206 19.96 9.34 -5.37
CA VAL A 206 18.67 8.67 -5.33
C VAL A 206 18.57 7.68 -6.48
N VAL A 207 18.18 6.45 -6.14
CA VAL A 207 17.92 5.42 -7.15
C VAL A 207 16.51 5.61 -7.73
N LEU A 208 16.41 5.83 -9.04
CA LEU A 208 15.15 5.85 -9.76
C LEU A 208 15.00 4.58 -10.59
N LYS A 209 14.07 3.71 -10.18
CA LYS A 209 13.78 2.44 -10.84
C LYS A 209 12.82 2.63 -12.01
N SER A 210 13.05 1.92 -13.12
CA SER A 210 12.16 1.91 -14.28
C SER A 210 10.84 1.19 -14.01
N CYS A 211 9.79 1.68 -14.66
CA CYS A 211 8.49 1.03 -14.75
C CYS A 211 8.32 0.35 -16.10
N ASN A 212 7.98 -0.94 -16.12
CA ASN A 212 7.77 -1.71 -17.35
C ASN A 212 6.47 -1.41 -18.12
N ARG A 213 5.70 -0.43 -17.67
CA ARG A 213 4.43 -0.01 -18.30
C ARG A 213 4.53 1.38 -18.91
N CYS A 214 4.99 2.35 -18.13
CA CYS A 214 5.06 3.75 -18.56
C CYS A 214 6.47 4.24 -18.85
N ASN A 215 7.48 3.37 -18.76
CA ASN A 215 8.90 3.64 -19.06
C ASN A 215 9.58 4.72 -18.20
N ARG A 216 8.84 5.43 -17.33
CA ARG A 216 9.40 6.40 -16.39
C ARG A 216 10.32 5.72 -15.38
N TYR A 217 11.40 6.42 -15.03
CA TYR A 217 12.19 6.12 -13.84
C TYR A 217 11.59 6.86 -12.65
N LEU A 218 11.22 6.14 -11.59
CA LEU A 218 10.60 6.68 -10.38
C LEU A 218 11.43 6.29 -9.16
N PRO A 219 11.58 7.18 -8.16
CA PRO A 219 12.44 6.91 -7.02
C PRO A 219 11.97 5.71 -6.21
N ILE A 220 12.95 4.95 -5.74
CA ILE A 220 12.80 3.95 -4.68
C ILE A 220 13.59 4.42 -3.47
N ASN A 221 13.12 4.04 -2.30
CA ASN A 221 13.79 4.38 -1.05
C ASN A 221 14.82 3.28 -0.75
N ILE A 222 16.04 3.43 -1.26
CA ILE A 222 17.05 2.37 -1.18
C ILE A 222 17.56 2.18 0.26
N ASN A 223 17.65 3.26 1.03
CA ASN A 223 18.10 3.25 2.41
C ASN A 223 17.01 2.82 3.41
N ASN A 224 15.73 2.96 3.04
CA ASN A 224 14.58 2.46 3.79
C ASN A 224 13.52 1.83 2.85
N GLU A 225 13.79 0.61 2.36
CA GLU A 225 12.90 -0.06 1.38
C GLU A 225 11.45 -0.23 1.86
N VAL A 226 11.21 -0.34 3.18
CA VAL A 226 9.86 -0.44 3.74
C VAL A 226 9.08 0.86 3.54
N GLY A 227 9.78 2.01 3.55
CA GLY A 227 9.29 3.35 3.24
C GLY A 227 9.04 3.57 1.75
N THR A 228 8.23 2.70 1.13
CA THR A 228 8.03 2.66 -0.33
C THR A 228 7.61 3.99 -0.96
N LEU A 229 8.29 4.39 -2.03
CA LEU A 229 7.98 5.56 -2.87
C LEU A 229 7.19 5.15 -4.13
N GLY A 230 7.79 5.22 -5.32
CA GLY A 230 7.12 4.95 -6.60
C GLY A 230 6.71 3.49 -6.82
N PHE A 231 7.31 2.53 -6.09
CA PHE A 231 7.09 1.10 -6.27
C PHE A 231 6.66 0.40 -4.98
N SER A 232 5.86 -0.66 -5.11
CA SER A 232 5.61 -1.57 -3.98
C SER A 232 6.68 -2.64 -3.89
N LEU A 233 6.86 -3.23 -2.72
CA LEU A 233 7.79 -4.35 -2.52
C LEU A 233 7.28 -5.65 -3.17
N HIS A 234 8.20 -6.52 -3.57
CA HIS A 234 7.92 -7.85 -4.12
C HIS A 234 7.83 -8.92 -3.03
N CYS A 235 8.88 -9.10 -2.24
CA CYS A 235 9.00 -10.17 -1.24
C CYS A 235 8.81 -9.69 0.21
N LYS A 236 7.89 -8.74 0.49
CA LYS A 236 7.72 -8.20 1.87
C LYS A 236 7.57 -9.29 2.95
N LYS A 237 6.76 -10.32 2.72
CA LYS A 237 6.52 -11.43 3.67
C LYS A 237 7.53 -12.58 3.59
N LYS A 238 8.37 -12.61 2.54
CA LYS A 238 9.33 -13.70 2.25
C LYS A 238 10.71 -13.13 1.92
N ALA A 239 11.11 -12.10 2.66
CA ALA A 239 12.40 -11.49 2.47
C ALA A 239 13.51 -12.42 3.02
N PRO A 240 14.72 -12.44 2.43
CA PRO A 240 15.16 -11.63 1.29
C PRO A 240 14.56 -12.08 -0.04
N CYS A 241 14.44 -11.15 -1.00
CA CYS A 241 14.01 -11.47 -2.35
C CYS A 241 15.06 -12.34 -3.06
N THR A 242 14.61 -13.45 -3.66
CA THR A 242 15.48 -14.35 -4.45
C THR A 242 15.24 -14.23 -5.95
N HIS A 243 14.32 -13.37 -6.39
CA HIS A 243 13.93 -13.25 -7.79
C HIS A 243 14.76 -12.16 -8.48
N SER A 244 15.64 -12.56 -9.40
CA SER A 244 16.66 -11.68 -10.01
C SER A 244 16.11 -10.34 -10.51
N ILE A 245 15.13 -10.34 -11.42
CA ILE A 245 14.57 -9.12 -12.02
C ILE A 245 13.88 -8.17 -11.02
N PHE A 246 13.41 -8.70 -9.88
CA PHE A 246 12.77 -7.88 -8.85
C PHE A 246 13.77 -7.34 -7.84
N LYS A 247 14.94 -7.97 -7.68
CA LYS A 247 15.94 -7.63 -6.67
C LYS A 247 17.09 -6.80 -7.22
N SER A 248 17.48 -7.03 -8.47
CA SER A 248 18.72 -6.50 -9.03
C SER A 248 18.45 -5.72 -10.31
N TYR A 249 18.82 -4.44 -10.33
CA TYR A 249 18.55 -3.52 -11.44
C TYR A 249 19.83 -3.12 -12.16
N LYS A 250 19.80 -3.16 -13.49
CA LYS A 250 20.88 -2.61 -14.32
C LYS A 250 20.87 -1.10 -14.18
N ILE A 251 22.03 -0.49 -13.90
CA ILE A 251 22.17 0.96 -13.85
C ILE A 251 22.44 1.43 -15.29
N ASP A 252 21.50 2.17 -15.88
CA ASP A 252 21.62 2.60 -17.28
C ASP A 252 22.60 3.76 -17.47
N ASN A 253 22.76 4.63 -16.46
CA ASN A 253 23.70 5.74 -16.47
C ASN A 253 24.97 5.44 -15.65
N PHE A 254 25.40 4.17 -15.57
CA PHE A 254 26.51 3.77 -14.69
C PHE A 254 27.83 4.50 -14.99
N ASP A 255 28.11 4.70 -16.27
CA ASP A 255 29.36 5.33 -16.72
C ASP A 255 29.41 6.83 -16.41
N GLU A 256 28.25 7.45 -16.13
CA GLU A 256 28.11 8.86 -15.75
C GLU A 256 28.27 9.08 -14.23
N LEU A 257 28.31 8.01 -13.44
CA LEU A 257 28.39 8.11 -11.98
C LEU A 257 29.81 8.41 -11.50
N GLU A 258 29.89 9.18 -10.43
CA GLU A 258 31.13 9.34 -9.67
C GLU A 258 31.58 8.01 -9.04
N ASP A 259 32.88 7.86 -8.81
CA ASP A 259 33.43 6.63 -8.22
C ASP A 259 32.99 6.43 -6.76
N SER A 260 32.70 7.51 -6.05
CA SER A 260 32.07 7.51 -4.72
C SER A 260 30.72 6.78 -4.75
N VAL A 261 29.85 7.15 -5.69
CA VAL A 261 28.51 6.57 -5.89
C VAL A 261 28.62 5.11 -6.34
N LYS A 262 29.58 4.77 -7.22
CA LYS A 262 29.81 3.36 -7.65
C LYS A 262 30.17 2.43 -6.49
N GLN A 263 30.72 2.97 -5.40
CA GLN A 263 31.10 2.23 -4.19
C GLN A 263 29.96 2.13 -3.15
N SER A 264 28.79 2.72 -3.43
CA SER A 264 27.64 2.64 -2.52
C SER A 264 27.26 1.20 -2.18
N HIS A 265 26.94 0.95 -0.91
CA HIS A 265 26.73 -0.39 -0.34
C HIS A 265 25.63 -1.22 -1.03
N TYR A 266 24.70 -0.57 -1.72
CA TYR A 266 23.62 -1.20 -2.47
C TYR A 266 23.98 -1.50 -3.93
N ILE A 267 25.19 -1.16 -4.38
CA ILE A 267 25.71 -1.50 -5.71
C ILE A 267 26.59 -2.75 -5.63
N LYS A 268 26.27 -3.75 -6.45
CA LYS A 268 27.08 -4.97 -6.64
C LYS A 268 27.10 -5.33 -8.11
N ASP A 269 28.29 -5.61 -8.64
CA ASP A 269 28.49 -5.97 -10.05
C ASP A 269 27.83 -4.97 -11.01
N ASN A 270 28.00 -3.67 -10.75
CA ASN A 270 27.41 -2.55 -11.52
C ASN A 270 25.88 -2.54 -11.56
N ARG A 271 25.24 -3.10 -10.52
CA ARG A 271 23.77 -3.18 -10.39
C ARG A 271 23.33 -2.74 -9.01
N VAL A 272 22.19 -2.06 -8.92
CA VAL A 272 21.53 -1.84 -7.63
C VAL A 272 20.90 -3.15 -7.16
N VAL A 273 21.18 -3.57 -5.92
CA VAL A 273 20.67 -4.80 -5.31
C VAL A 273 19.89 -4.46 -4.04
N THR A 274 18.64 -4.92 -3.96
CA THR A 274 17.75 -4.62 -2.82
C THR A 274 17.36 -5.87 -2.03
N TYR A 275 17.02 -5.71 -0.75
CA TYR A 275 16.67 -6.79 0.16
C TYR A 275 15.26 -7.34 -0.10
N TYR A 276 14.25 -6.47 -0.27
CA TYR A 276 12.85 -6.89 -0.42
C TYR A 276 12.44 -7.07 -1.89
N GLY A 277 13.21 -6.51 -2.81
CA GLY A 277 12.86 -6.38 -4.22
C GLY A 277 11.64 -5.49 -4.46
N HIS A 278 11.54 -4.92 -5.67
CA HIS A 278 10.43 -4.05 -6.07
C HIS A 278 9.62 -4.67 -7.21
N GLN A 279 8.32 -4.38 -7.26
CA GLN A 279 7.47 -4.75 -8.40
C GLN A 279 8.00 -4.15 -9.71
N LEU A 280 7.69 -4.79 -10.85
CA LEU A 280 8.16 -4.32 -12.17
C LEU A 280 7.43 -3.05 -12.62
N GLU A 281 6.15 -2.94 -12.26
CA GLU A 281 5.33 -1.76 -12.49
C GLU A 281 5.29 -0.82 -11.27
N CYS A 282 5.23 0.49 -11.52
CA CYS A 282 5.06 1.48 -10.47
C CYS A 282 3.65 1.43 -9.85
N LYS A 283 3.46 2.06 -8.69
CA LYS A 283 2.17 2.07 -7.97
C LYS A 283 1.02 2.66 -8.80
N ALA A 284 1.27 3.66 -9.66
CA ALA A 284 0.25 4.18 -10.59
C ALA A 284 -0.10 3.12 -11.64
N CYS A 285 0.89 2.58 -12.33
CA CYS A 285 0.65 1.60 -13.38
C CYS A 285 0.03 0.31 -12.84
N LYS A 286 0.39 -0.11 -11.63
CA LYS A 286 -0.27 -1.21 -10.92
C LYS A 286 -1.76 -0.93 -10.70
N LYS A 287 -2.12 0.29 -10.34
CA LYS A 287 -3.50 0.70 -10.12
C LYS A 287 -4.29 0.69 -11.44
N PHE A 288 -3.75 1.30 -12.49
CA PHE A 288 -4.50 1.59 -13.73
C PHE A 288 -4.33 0.55 -14.84
N PHE A 289 -3.13 0.01 -15.06
CA PHE A 289 -2.89 -0.95 -16.14
C PHE A 289 -3.05 -2.40 -15.70
N VAL A 290 -2.88 -2.68 -14.41
CA VAL A 290 -2.96 -4.05 -13.86
C VAL A 290 -4.27 -4.24 -13.12
N ASN A 291 -4.53 -3.47 -12.06
CA ASN A 291 -5.67 -3.72 -11.18
C ASN A 291 -7.00 -3.27 -11.80
N ALA A 292 -7.08 -2.10 -12.44
CA ALA A 292 -8.33 -1.58 -12.98
C ALA A 292 -8.94 -2.50 -14.06
N PRO A 293 -8.19 -3.10 -15.00
CA PRO A 293 -8.75 -4.05 -15.97
C PRO A 293 -9.00 -5.44 -15.37
N LEU A 294 -8.15 -5.90 -14.45
CA LEU A 294 -8.25 -7.25 -13.89
C LEU A 294 -9.30 -7.39 -12.79
N ASN A 295 -9.57 -6.32 -12.03
CA ASN A 295 -10.51 -6.37 -10.90
C ASN A 295 -11.98 -6.59 -11.33
N PRO A 296 -12.51 -5.94 -12.38
CA PRO A 296 -13.84 -6.24 -12.92
C PRO A 296 -13.93 -7.64 -13.54
N MET A 297 -12.83 -8.16 -14.09
CA MET A 297 -12.74 -9.55 -14.58
C MET A 297 -12.70 -10.59 -13.44
N ARG A 298 -12.65 -10.16 -12.17
CA ARG A 298 -12.92 -11.07 -11.07
C ARG A 298 -14.41 -11.39 -11.10
N ASN A 299 -14.75 -12.60 -11.54
CA ASN A 299 -16.14 -13.06 -11.54
C ASN A 299 -16.73 -12.94 -10.11
N SER A 300 -18.04 -12.74 -10.02
CA SER A 300 -18.75 -12.66 -8.72
C SER A 300 -18.46 -13.86 -7.81
N GLN A 301 -18.13 -14.99 -8.42
CA GLN A 301 -17.68 -16.22 -7.77
C GLN A 301 -16.34 -16.05 -7.02
N GLN A 302 -15.37 -15.29 -7.54
CA GLN A 302 -14.10 -14.97 -6.87
C GLN A 302 -14.28 -14.06 -5.65
N PHE A 303 -15.14 -13.05 -5.75
CA PHE A 303 -15.48 -12.22 -4.59
C PHE A 303 -16.23 -13.04 -3.54
N ARG A 304 -17.15 -13.92 -3.96
CA ARG A 304 -17.80 -14.88 -3.05
C ARG A 304 -16.78 -15.81 -2.41
N GLU A 305 -15.77 -16.30 -3.13
CA GLU A 305 -14.72 -17.16 -2.58
C GLU A 305 -13.83 -16.48 -1.54
N ASP A 306 -13.39 -15.24 -1.79
CA ASP A 306 -12.60 -14.48 -0.82
C ASP A 306 -13.41 -14.16 0.44
N SER A 307 -14.68 -13.78 0.27
CA SER A 307 -15.62 -13.59 1.37
C SER A 307 -15.95 -14.89 2.11
N LEU A 308 -16.14 -16.00 1.39
CA LEU A 308 -16.38 -17.33 1.96
C LEU A 308 -15.19 -17.83 2.75
N ARG A 309 -13.95 -17.60 2.28
CA ARG A 309 -12.75 -17.97 3.03
C ARG A 309 -12.69 -17.23 4.36
N ARG A 310 -12.87 -15.90 4.35
CA ARG A 310 -12.85 -15.09 5.59
C ARG A 310 -13.94 -15.55 6.56
N ARG A 311 -15.15 -15.79 6.05
CA ARG A 311 -16.28 -16.31 6.85
C ARG A 311 -16.00 -17.71 7.38
N ALA A 312 -15.40 -18.60 6.59
CA ALA A 312 -15.03 -19.93 7.02
C ALA A 312 -14.00 -19.87 8.15
N THR A 313 -12.99 -19.01 8.07
CA THR A 313 -12.04 -18.80 9.17
C THR A 313 -12.72 -18.28 10.43
N GLU A 314 -13.64 -17.33 10.30
CA GLU A 314 -14.41 -16.82 11.45
C GLU A 314 -15.26 -17.90 12.12
N VAL A 315 -16.00 -18.69 11.33
CA VAL A 315 -16.79 -19.83 11.83
C VAL A 315 -15.87 -20.85 12.50
N LEU A 316 -14.77 -21.24 11.85
CA LEU A 316 -13.81 -22.20 12.39
C LEU A 316 -13.31 -21.78 13.77
N VAL A 317 -12.81 -20.54 13.89
CA VAL A 317 -12.24 -20.00 15.14
C VAL A 317 -13.32 -19.96 16.23
N ASN A 318 -14.53 -19.47 15.91
CA ASN A 318 -15.62 -19.38 16.86
C ASN A 318 -16.09 -20.78 17.32
N THR A 319 -16.24 -21.74 16.42
CA THR A 319 -16.63 -23.12 16.77
C THR A 319 -15.59 -23.79 17.67
N LEU A 320 -14.29 -23.70 17.31
CA LEU A 320 -13.22 -24.28 18.14
C LEU A 320 -13.18 -23.67 19.55
N LEU A 321 -13.43 -22.37 19.66
CA LEU A 321 -13.47 -21.66 20.94
C LEU A 321 -14.81 -21.81 21.68
N LYS A 322 -15.80 -22.49 21.08
CA LYS A 322 -17.19 -22.61 21.57
C LYS A 322 -17.79 -21.23 21.86
N LYS A 323 -17.68 -20.34 20.87
CA LYS A 323 -18.17 -18.96 20.90
C LYS A 323 -19.15 -18.71 19.77
N ASP A 324 -20.11 -17.83 20.01
CA ASP A 324 -20.98 -17.24 18.99
C ASP A 324 -20.31 -16.01 18.36
N LEU A 325 -21.00 -15.36 17.41
CA LEU A 325 -20.60 -14.04 16.91
C LEU A 325 -20.56 -13.03 18.05
N VAL A 326 -19.48 -12.25 18.14
CA VAL A 326 -19.24 -11.32 19.25
C VAL A 326 -20.39 -10.33 19.46
N HIS A 327 -21.00 -9.82 18.39
CA HIS A 327 -22.14 -8.89 18.49
C HIS A 327 -23.34 -9.52 19.23
N HIS A 328 -23.60 -10.81 18.98
CA HIS A 328 -24.69 -11.54 19.62
C HIS A 328 -24.35 -11.91 21.07
N GLU A 329 -23.13 -12.43 21.31
CA GLU A 329 -22.63 -12.74 22.66
C GLU A 329 -22.68 -11.50 23.57
N PHE A 330 -22.14 -10.39 23.05
CA PHE A 330 -22.00 -9.16 23.80
C PHE A 330 -23.35 -8.51 24.08
N ARG A 331 -24.26 -8.49 23.09
CA ARG A 331 -25.63 -7.98 23.29
C ARG A 331 -26.38 -8.81 24.33
N LYS A 332 -26.29 -10.14 24.29
CA LYS A 332 -26.91 -11.03 25.29
C LYS A 332 -26.36 -10.81 26.70
N LYS A 333 -25.04 -10.70 26.83
CA LYS A 333 -24.35 -10.57 28.12
C LYS A 333 -24.53 -9.19 28.75
N ASN A 334 -24.38 -8.13 27.94
CA ASN A 334 -24.22 -6.76 28.45
C ASN A 334 -25.43 -5.85 28.15
N LYS A 335 -26.42 -6.31 27.38
CA LYS A 335 -27.57 -5.52 26.91
C LYS A 335 -27.16 -4.21 26.22
N ARG A 336 -25.99 -4.21 25.55
CA ARG A 336 -25.38 -3.07 24.87
C ARG A 336 -24.87 -3.50 23.49
N GLU A 337 -24.75 -2.54 22.58
CA GLU A 337 -24.14 -2.78 21.27
C GLU A 337 -22.62 -2.88 21.39
N PHE A 338 -22.05 -3.92 20.78
CA PHE A 338 -20.60 -4.17 20.82
C PHE A 338 -19.79 -3.02 20.21
N SER A 339 -20.24 -2.46 19.08
CA SER A 339 -19.58 -1.33 18.42
C SER A 339 -19.54 -0.10 19.31
N GLU A 340 -20.66 0.21 19.98
CA GLU A 340 -20.74 1.35 20.90
C GLU A 340 -19.84 1.15 22.13
N TYR A 341 -19.77 -0.08 22.65
CA TYR A 341 -18.86 -0.42 23.74
C TYR A 341 -17.39 -0.16 23.37
N ILE A 342 -16.94 -0.63 22.21
CA ILE A 342 -15.57 -0.40 21.76
C ILE A 342 -15.34 1.08 21.46
N TRP A 343 -16.30 1.78 20.85
CA TRP A 343 -16.19 3.22 20.61
C TRP A 343 -15.95 4.00 21.92
N LYS A 344 -16.75 3.72 22.96
CA LYS A 344 -16.59 4.32 24.30
C LYS A 344 -15.26 3.93 24.96
N LYS A 345 -14.82 2.68 24.78
CA LYS A 345 -13.53 2.18 25.31
C LYS A 345 -12.33 2.98 24.81
N PHE A 346 -12.44 3.59 23.62
CA PHE A 346 -11.40 4.45 23.02
C PHE A 346 -11.76 5.94 23.05
N ASP A 347 -12.66 6.39 23.94
CA ASP A 347 -13.10 7.79 24.05
C ASP A 347 -13.62 8.37 22.72
N GLY A 348 -14.22 7.52 21.88
CA GLY A 348 -14.68 7.90 20.55
C GLY A 348 -13.57 8.42 19.64
N ARG A 349 -12.32 7.96 19.81
CA ARG A 349 -11.17 8.41 19.03
C ARG A 349 -10.52 7.27 18.28
N CYS A 350 -10.01 7.59 17.09
CA CYS A 350 -9.10 6.71 16.37
C CYS A 350 -7.86 6.44 17.22
N PHE A 351 -7.56 5.18 17.51
CA PHE A 351 -6.40 4.84 18.32
C PHE A 351 -5.08 5.37 17.72
N LYS A 352 -4.88 5.26 16.41
CA LYS A 352 -3.61 5.67 15.77
C LYS A 352 -3.40 7.18 15.76
N CYS A 353 -4.39 7.96 15.33
CA CYS A 353 -4.21 9.41 15.10
C CYS A 353 -4.93 10.33 16.10
N GLY A 354 -5.66 9.79 17.07
CA GLY A 354 -6.40 10.59 18.07
C GLY A 354 -7.59 11.39 17.54
N LYS A 355 -7.87 11.33 16.22
CA LYS A 355 -9.04 11.98 15.60
C LYS A 355 -10.31 11.52 16.32
N LYS A 356 -11.12 12.46 16.79
CA LYS A 356 -12.48 12.19 17.30
C LYS A 356 -13.36 11.69 16.15
N LEU A 357 -14.09 10.63 16.41
CA LEU A 357 -14.95 9.92 15.46
C LEU A 357 -16.35 9.88 16.04
N GLU A 358 -17.34 10.17 15.21
CA GLU A 358 -18.71 9.74 15.48
C GLU A 358 -18.81 8.21 15.36
N LEU A 359 -19.84 7.61 15.98
CA LEU A 359 -19.96 6.15 16.06
C LEU A 359 -20.04 5.47 14.68
N ASP A 360 -20.64 6.13 13.70
CA ASP A 360 -20.80 5.68 12.32
C ASP A 360 -19.53 5.89 11.46
N GLU A 361 -18.66 6.84 11.82
CA GLU A 361 -17.33 7.01 11.22
C GLU A 361 -16.30 5.95 11.69
N MET A 362 -16.59 5.28 12.81
CA MET A 362 -15.69 4.30 13.41
C MET A 362 -15.66 2.99 12.60
N HIS A 363 -14.44 2.48 12.38
CA HIS A 363 -14.23 1.10 11.98
C HIS A 363 -13.76 0.24 13.16
N LEU A 364 -14.49 -0.86 13.40
CA LEU A 364 -14.05 -1.93 14.28
C LEU A 364 -12.95 -2.75 13.59
N ASP A 365 -11.76 -2.77 14.19
CA ASP A 365 -10.64 -3.55 13.70
C ASP A 365 -10.29 -4.71 14.65
N HIS A 366 -9.84 -5.82 14.06
CA HIS A 366 -9.27 -6.92 14.84
C HIS A 366 -7.86 -6.51 15.26
N THR A 367 -7.64 -6.31 16.56
CA THR A 367 -6.33 -5.89 17.08
C THR A 367 -5.23 -6.83 16.60
N MET A 368 -5.41 -8.13 16.87
CA MET A 368 -4.64 -9.21 16.24
C MET A 368 -5.40 -9.75 15.00
N PRO A 369 -4.73 -10.08 13.89
CA PRO A 369 -5.41 -10.37 12.62
C PRO A 369 -6.16 -11.72 12.60
N LEU A 370 -7.41 -11.74 12.09
CA LEU A 370 -8.21 -12.95 11.88
C LEU A 370 -7.53 -13.98 10.98
N ALA A 371 -6.74 -13.53 10.01
CA ALA A 371 -5.95 -14.42 9.16
C ALA A 371 -5.00 -15.32 9.97
N TYR A 372 -4.64 -14.90 11.18
CA TYR A 372 -3.80 -15.60 12.14
C TYR A 372 -4.58 -16.19 13.32
N LEU A 373 -5.87 -16.47 13.10
CA LEU A 373 -6.77 -17.17 14.02
C LEU A 373 -7.12 -16.37 15.29
N TYR A 374 -7.01 -15.05 15.22
CA TYR A 374 -7.51 -14.15 16.26
C TYR A 374 -8.90 -13.64 15.90
N ARG A 375 -9.93 -14.05 16.67
CA ARG A 375 -11.30 -13.61 16.45
C ARG A 375 -11.48 -12.13 16.77
N LEU A 376 -12.57 -11.54 16.28
CA LEU A 376 -13.07 -10.29 16.83
C LEU A 376 -13.66 -10.56 18.23
N ASP A 377 -13.17 -9.82 19.22
CA ASP A 377 -13.66 -9.86 20.60
C ASP A 377 -13.44 -8.51 21.28
N GLU A 378 -13.66 -8.44 22.60
CA GLU A 378 -13.55 -7.21 23.41
C GLU A 378 -12.15 -6.55 23.37
N THR A 379 -11.15 -7.21 22.79
CA THR A 379 -9.83 -6.62 22.52
C THR A 379 -9.78 -5.76 21.26
N ALA A 380 -10.86 -5.68 20.47
CA ALA A 380 -10.96 -4.92 19.22
C ALA A 380 -10.51 -3.46 19.35
N THR A 381 -10.00 -2.88 18.25
CA THR A 381 -9.48 -1.51 18.21
C THR A 381 -10.43 -0.58 17.46
N CYS A 382 -10.62 0.64 17.97
CA CYS A 382 -11.31 1.74 17.30
C CYS A 382 -10.36 2.47 16.32
N LEU A 383 -10.64 2.44 15.01
CA LEU A 383 -9.85 3.12 13.98
C LEU A 383 -10.71 3.94 13.02
N CYS A 384 -10.16 5.02 12.46
CA CYS A 384 -10.77 5.70 11.32
C CYS A 384 -10.54 4.92 10.02
N SER A 385 -11.31 5.24 8.97
CA SER A 385 -11.27 4.54 7.68
C SER A 385 -9.87 4.47 7.05
N VAL A 386 -9.07 5.53 7.20
CA VAL A 386 -7.70 5.62 6.69
C VAL A 386 -6.79 4.61 7.40
N HIS A 387 -6.72 4.66 8.73
CA HIS A 387 -5.82 3.80 9.51
C HIS A 387 -6.28 2.34 9.50
N ASN A 388 -7.59 2.07 9.50
CA ASN A 388 -8.13 0.73 9.31
C ASN A 388 -7.68 0.13 7.96
N SER A 389 -7.77 0.92 6.88
CA SER A 389 -7.29 0.49 5.55
C SER A 389 -5.76 0.37 5.45
N GLN A 390 -4.99 1.03 6.30
CA GLN A 390 -3.53 0.92 6.37
C GLN A 390 -3.12 -0.32 7.17
N LYS A 391 -3.77 -0.59 8.31
CA LYS A 391 -3.49 -1.75 9.17
C LYS A 391 -3.83 -3.07 8.49
N ARG A 392 -5.02 -3.23 7.90
CA ARG A 392 -5.43 -4.46 7.17
C ARG A 392 -5.21 -5.74 7.99
N ASP A 393 -4.40 -6.69 7.50
CA ASP A 393 -4.00 -7.94 8.14
C ASP A 393 -2.66 -7.85 8.88
N HIS A 394 -2.08 -6.66 9.04
CA HIS A 394 -0.83 -6.47 9.78
C HIS A 394 -1.00 -6.74 11.28
N PHE A 395 0.06 -7.31 11.87
CA PHE A 395 0.17 -7.42 13.32
C PHE A 395 0.36 -6.03 13.95
N PRO A 396 -0.04 -5.84 15.22
CA PRO A 396 0.20 -4.59 15.93
C PRO A 396 1.65 -4.11 15.84
N VAL A 397 2.63 -4.99 16.05
CA VAL A 397 4.07 -4.68 15.97
C VAL A 397 4.56 -4.21 14.60
N GLU A 398 3.83 -4.51 13.54
CA GLU A 398 4.16 -4.08 12.18
C GLU A 398 3.56 -2.70 11.82
N PHE A 399 2.68 -2.17 12.67
CA PHE A 399 1.88 -0.97 12.36
C PHE A 399 1.94 0.12 13.44
N TYR A 400 2.13 -0.26 14.69
CA TYR A 400 2.24 0.64 15.84
C TYR A 400 3.68 0.71 16.34
N ASP A 401 4.07 1.88 16.82
CA ASP A 401 5.33 2.08 17.54
C ASP A 401 5.26 1.54 18.97
N GLU A 402 6.39 1.52 19.66
CA GLU A 402 6.50 0.96 21.02
C GLU A 402 5.57 1.65 22.03
N LYS A 403 5.45 2.98 21.98
CA LYS A 403 4.59 3.74 22.91
C LYS A 403 3.12 3.44 22.65
N GLU A 404 2.76 3.35 21.37
CA GLU A 404 1.43 2.93 20.96
C GLU A 404 1.14 1.49 21.39
N LEU A 405 2.08 0.55 21.27
CA LEU A 405 1.85 -0.83 21.73
C LEU A 405 1.59 -0.91 23.25
N ILE A 406 2.30 -0.13 24.06
CA ILE A 406 2.06 -0.03 25.51
C ILE A 406 0.65 0.49 25.78
N ARG A 407 0.27 1.62 25.17
CA ARG A 407 -1.08 2.19 25.32
C ARG A 407 -2.17 1.24 24.81
N LEU A 408 -1.91 0.51 23.73
CA LEU A 408 -2.84 -0.47 23.18
C LEU A 408 -3.03 -1.64 24.14
N SER A 409 -1.95 -2.09 24.79
CA SER A 409 -1.96 -3.14 25.82
C SER A 409 -2.86 -2.73 27.00
N GLU A 410 -2.67 -1.52 27.52
CA GLU A 410 -3.47 -0.95 28.62
C GLU A 410 -4.96 -0.90 28.29
N ILE A 411 -5.32 -0.42 27.09
CA ILE A 411 -6.72 -0.29 26.68
C ILE A 411 -7.33 -1.68 26.39
N THR A 412 -6.65 -2.50 25.60
CA THR A 412 -7.24 -3.76 25.09
C THR A 412 -7.18 -4.90 26.09
N GLY A 413 -6.24 -4.85 27.05
CA GLY A 413 -5.92 -5.93 27.98
C GLY A 413 -5.03 -7.03 27.40
N LEU A 414 -4.56 -6.89 26.15
CA LEU A 414 -3.61 -7.83 25.54
C LEU A 414 -2.21 -7.56 26.09
N SER A 415 -1.44 -8.58 26.45
CA SER A 415 -0.07 -8.38 26.90
C SER A 415 0.84 -7.83 25.78
N LEU A 416 1.88 -7.09 26.16
CA LEU A 416 2.89 -6.61 25.22
C LEU A 416 3.55 -7.75 24.42
N GLU A 417 3.76 -8.90 25.06
CA GLU A 417 4.28 -10.10 24.40
C GLU A 417 3.37 -10.54 23.24
N VAL A 418 2.05 -10.56 23.45
CA VAL A 418 1.08 -10.92 22.40
C VAL A 418 1.08 -9.88 21.28
N LEU A 419 1.06 -8.59 21.63
CA LEU A 419 1.04 -7.50 20.64
C LEU A 419 2.33 -7.44 19.80
N LYS A 420 3.47 -7.84 20.37
CA LYS A 420 4.77 -7.95 19.69
C LYS A 420 4.96 -9.22 18.88
N SER A 421 4.05 -10.18 19.01
CA SER A 421 4.12 -11.47 18.32
C SER A 421 3.53 -11.39 16.90
N THR A 422 4.17 -12.09 15.97
CA THR A 422 3.65 -12.35 14.61
C THR A 422 3.21 -13.80 14.44
N ARG A 423 3.02 -14.54 15.55
CA ARG A 423 2.62 -15.95 15.55
C ARG A 423 1.10 -16.10 15.45
N PRO A 424 0.60 -17.21 14.89
CA PRO A 424 -0.83 -17.54 14.96
C PRO A 424 -1.28 -17.78 16.41
N ASN A 425 -2.58 -17.65 16.65
CA ASN A 425 -3.17 -17.93 17.95
C ASN A 425 -2.98 -19.41 18.35
N SER A 426 -2.00 -19.68 19.20
CA SER A 426 -1.58 -21.02 19.62
C SER A 426 -2.71 -21.83 20.24
N LYS A 427 -3.60 -21.17 21.00
CA LYS A 427 -4.78 -21.82 21.58
C LYS A 427 -5.69 -22.40 20.50
N VAL A 428 -5.96 -21.63 19.46
CA VAL A 428 -6.82 -22.08 18.35
C VAL A 428 -6.12 -23.16 17.51
N VAL A 429 -4.81 -23.03 17.29
CA VAL A 429 -4.02 -24.08 16.60
C VAL A 429 -4.09 -25.40 17.36
N ASN A 430 -3.91 -25.38 18.69
CA ASN A 430 -3.99 -26.58 19.51
C ASN A 430 -5.39 -27.20 19.49
N LEU A 431 -6.44 -26.38 19.60
CA LEU A 431 -7.83 -26.86 19.49
C LEU A 431 -8.12 -27.46 18.12
N LEU A 432 -7.57 -26.88 17.04
CA LEU A 432 -7.71 -27.42 15.70
C LEU A 432 -7.07 -28.80 15.56
N ILE A 433 -5.87 -28.99 16.13
CA ILE A 433 -5.18 -30.30 16.15
C ILE A 433 -6.01 -31.32 16.93
N GLN A 434 -6.51 -30.94 18.11
CA GLN A 434 -7.34 -31.82 18.95
C GLN A 434 -8.66 -32.21 18.27
N ASN A 435 -9.20 -31.33 17.42
CA ASN A 435 -10.47 -31.54 16.70
C ASN A 435 -10.22 -31.80 15.21
N VAL A 436 -9.09 -32.41 14.85
CA VAL A 436 -8.69 -32.60 13.45
C VAL A 436 -9.67 -33.48 12.67
N THR A 437 -10.26 -34.50 13.31
CA THR A 437 -11.30 -35.35 12.70
C THR A 437 -12.52 -34.50 12.36
N TRP A 438 -13.05 -33.75 13.33
CA TRP A 438 -14.18 -32.84 13.10
C TRP A 438 -13.88 -31.79 12.00
N PHE A 439 -12.66 -31.25 11.99
CA PHE A 439 -12.28 -30.26 11.00
C PHE A 439 -12.39 -30.81 9.57
N PHE A 440 -11.87 -32.02 9.33
CA PHE A 440 -11.97 -32.64 8.01
C PHE A 440 -13.34 -33.21 7.71
N ASP A 441 -13.92 -33.98 8.64
CA ASP A 441 -15.10 -34.82 8.38
C ASP A 441 -16.42 -34.07 8.53
N ASP A 442 -16.46 -32.99 9.31
CA ASP A 442 -17.69 -32.20 9.53
C ASP A 442 -17.54 -30.79 8.95
N PHE A 443 -16.53 -30.04 9.38
CA PHE A 443 -16.41 -28.63 9.01
C PHE A 443 -16.14 -28.46 7.51
N LEU A 444 -15.13 -29.16 6.96
CA LEU A 444 -14.84 -29.10 5.53
C LEU A 444 -15.88 -29.83 4.68
N SER A 445 -16.64 -30.78 5.23
CA SER A 445 -17.74 -31.48 4.54
C SER A 445 -18.95 -30.60 4.21
N SER A 446 -19.00 -29.36 4.70
CA SER A 446 -20.11 -28.44 4.39
C SER A 446 -20.39 -28.39 2.87
N PRO A 447 -21.68 -28.48 2.44
CA PRO A 447 -22.02 -28.44 1.02
C PRO A 447 -21.46 -27.22 0.27
N GLU A 448 -21.32 -26.09 0.95
CA GLU A 448 -20.72 -24.88 0.36
C GLU A 448 -19.21 -25.02 0.10
N TYR A 449 -18.48 -25.74 0.96
CA TYR A 449 -17.04 -25.93 0.86
C TYR A 449 -16.68 -27.09 -0.08
N GLN A 450 -17.58 -28.05 -0.25
CA GLN A 450 -17.42 -29.15 -1.21
C GLN A 450 -17.76 -28.76 -2.66
N LYS A 451 -18.25 -27.54 -2.90
CA LYS A 451 -18.47 -27.02 -4.27
C LYS A 451 -17.15 -26.80 -4.99
N VAL A 452 -17.04 -27.39 -6.18
CA VAL A 452 -15.98 -27.09 -7.15
C VAL A 452 -16.33 -25.81 -7.90
N ARG A 453 -15.45 -24.82 -7.80
CA ARG A 453 -15.59 -23.50 -8.41
C ARG A 453 -14.37 -23.22 -9.26
N ASP A 454 -14.58 -23.02 -10.57
CA ASP A 454 -13.50 -22.89 -11.57
C ASP A 454 -12.48 -24.05 -11.50
N GLY A 455 -12.96 -25.29 -11.42
CA GLY A 455 -12.12 -26.49 -11.35
C GLY A 455 -11.35 -26.66 -10.04
N ARG A 456 -11.76 -25.97 -8.96
CA ARG A 456 -11.12 -26.06 -7.65
C ARG A 456 -12.11 -26.32 -6.54
N LEU A 457 -11.80 -27.27 -5.68
CA LEU A 457 -12.55 -27.50 -4.45
C LEU A 457 -12.38 -26.32 -3.49
N THR A 458 -13.49 -25.81 -2.95
CA THR A 458 -13.44 -24.66 -2.03
C THR A 458 -12.75 -25.03 -0.71
N ALA A 459 -12.95 -26.25 -0.22
CA ALA A 459 -12.26 -26.81 0.94
C ALA A 459 -10.73 -26.76 0.81
N ASP A 460 -10.18 -27.08 -0.37
CA ASP A 460 -8.73 -26.98 -0.63
C ASP A 460 -8.19 -25.55 -0.44
N LYS A 461 -8.98 -24.53 -0.82
CA LYS A 461 -8.59 -23.12 -0.64
C LYS A 461 -8.59 -22.72 0.83
N ILE A 462 -9.58 -23.17 1.59
CA ILE A 462 -9.69 -22.94 3.03
C ILE A 462 -8.50 -23.60 3.72
N TYR A 463 -8.29 -24.90 3.48
CA TYR A 463 -7.17 -25.67 4.02
C TYR A 463 -5.80 -25.05 3.66
N ALA A 464 -5.56 -24.74 2.38
CA ALA A 464 -4.31 -24.15 1.95
C ALA A 464 -4.05 -22.75 2.52
N SER A 465 -5.09 -22.01 2.90
CA SER A 465 -4.95 -20.72 3.59
C SER A 465 -4.61 -20.89 5.07
N LEU A 466 -5.17 -21.91 5.70
CA LEU A 466 -4.94 -22.25 7.10
C LEU A 466 -3.53 -22.80 7.32
N VAL A 467 -3.10 -23.77 6.50
CA VAL A 467 -1.75 -24.37 6.57
C VAL A 467 -0.64 -23.33 6.41
N ARG A 468 -0.88 -22.30 5.57
CA ARG A 468 0.08 -21.19 5.40
C ARG A 468 0.35 -20.39 6.67
N VAL A 469 -0.55 -20.47 7.66
CA VAL A 469 -0.52 -19.63 8.85
C VAL A 469 -0.19 -20.41 10.11
N ILE A 470 -0.65 -21.66 10.22
CA ILE A 470 -0.38 -22.53 11.38
C ILE A 470 1.05 -23.09 11.43
N GLY A 471 1.89 -22.80 10.42
CA GLY A 471 3.31 -23.16 10.40
C GLY A 471 3.57 -24.63 10.09
N ASN A 472 4.43 -25.28 10.87
CA ASN A 472 4.92 -26.65 10.61
C ASN A 472 3.95 -27.77 11.05
N VAL A 473 2.68 -27.44 11.33
CA VAL A 473 1.69 -28.44 11.73
C VAL A 473 1.11 -29.11 10.48
N ASP A 474 1.33 -30.42 10.35
CA ASP A 474 0.73 -31.23 9.29
C ASP A 474 -0.59 -31.86 9.76
N LEU A 475 -1.69 -31.15 9.51
CA LEU A 475 -3.03 -31.58 9.89
C LEU A 475 -3.47 -32.88 9.18
N VAL A 476 -2.97 -33.15 7.97
CA VAL A 476 -3.30 -34.41 7.27
C VAL A 476 -2.63 -35.58 7.99
N SER A 477 -1.37 -35.41 8.40
CA SER A 477 -0.68 -36.41 9.22
C SER A 477 -1.37 -36.61 10.58
N GLU A 478 -1.78 -35.54 11.25
CA GLU A 478 -2.54 -35.65 12.51
C GLU A 478 -3.88 -36.37 12.31
N TYR A 479 -4.61 -36.08 11.24
CA TYR A 479 -5.85 -36.80 10.90
C TYR A 479 -5.61 -38.30 10.66
N ARG A 480 -4.54 -38.65 9.91
CA ARG A 480 -4.19 -40.05 9.62
C ARG A 480 -3.87 -40.83 10.88
N LYS A 481 -3.12 -40.24 11.82
CA LYS A 481 -2.79 -40.87 13.10
C LYS A 481 -4.05 -41.29 13.87
N VAL A 482 -5.11 -40.49 13.78
CA VAL A 482 -6.36 -40.73 14.49
C VAL A 482 -7.27 -41.70 13.74
N ASN A 483 -7.37 -41.59 12.42
CA ASN A 483 -8.41 -42.27 11.65
C ASN A 483 -7.91 -43.41 10.74
N ASN A 484 -6.59 -43.65 10.69
CA ASN A 484 -5.92 -44.63 9.81
C ASN A 484 -6.30 -44.52 8.32
N LYS A 485 -6.76 -43.34 7.88
CA LYS A 485 -7.17 -43.05 6.51
C LYS A 485 -6.86 -41.61 6.14
N ASN A 486 -6.94 -41.33 4.84
CA ASN A 486 -6.84 -39.97 4.31
C ASN A 486 -8.17 -39.22 4.47
N PRO A 487 -8.15 -37.90 4.76
CA PRO A 487 -9.36 -37.10 4.67
C PRO A 487 -9.84 -37.05 3.21
N THR A 488 -11.14 -37.21 3.01
CA THR A 488 -11.76 -37.25 1.68
C THR A 488 -12.31 -35.89 1.23
N THR A 489 -12.34 -34.92 2.14
CA THR A 489 -12.93 -33.59 1.94
C THR A 489 -11.98 -32.57 1.33
N ILE A 490 -10.74 -32.97 1.07
CA ILE A 490 -9.69 -32.20 0.41
C ILE A 490 -8.95 -33.06 -0.61
N THR A 491 -8.30 -32.43 -1.58
CA THR A 491 -7.49 -33.12 -2.60
C THR A 491 -6.09 -33.46 -2.09
N ILE A 492 -5.68 -34.73 -2.19
CA ILE A 492 -4.35 -35.25 -1.78
C ILE A 492 -3.64 -35.82 -3.02
N ASP A 493 -2.32 -35.66 -3.14
CA ASP A 493 -1.57 -36.20 -4.27
C ASP A 493 -1.63 -37.74 -4.33
N GLY A 494 -1.84 -38.29 -5.54
CA GLY A 494 -1.88 -39.75 -5.80
C GLY A 494 -3.26 -40.41 -5.78
N VAL A 495 -4.32 -39.64 -6.05
CA VAL A 495 -5.68 -40.11 -6.36
C VAL A 495 -6.16 -39.42 -7.64
#